data_AF-A0A1M5KX49-F1
#
_entry.id   AF-A0A1M5KX49-F1
#
_cell.length_a   1.000
_cell.length_b   1.000
_cell.length_c   1.000
_cell.angle_alpha   90.00
_cell.angle_beta   90.00
_cell.angle_gamma   90.00
#
_symmetry.space_group_name_H-M   'P 1'
#
loop_
_entity.id
_entity.type
_entity.pdbx_description
1 polymer ?
#
loop_
_entity_poly.entity_id
_entity_poly.type
_entity_poly.pdbx_seq_one_letter_code
_entity_poly.pdbx_strand_id
1 'polypeptide(L)'
;MKKGVLFTALIATVLFTGCSKDDDNGGGSCRVCSIELLGVNTSTEYCDNGDGTLTATTDGQEETVDLDGVSFDTFINQLDVIADCN
;
A
#
# COMPACT_ATOMS: atom_id res chain seq x y z
N MET A 1 -45.31 8.70 -12.94
CA MET A 1 -44.24 8.48 -13.93
C MET A 1 -42.96 8.16 -13.17
N LYS A 2 -42.40 6.96 -13.42
CA LYS A 2 -41.14 6.37 -12.92
C LYS A 2 -40.84 6.43 -11.40
N LYS A 3 -41.27 5.37 -10.71
CA LYS A 3 -40.70 4.87 -9.45
C LYS A 3 -39.74 3.72 -9.79
N GLY A 4 -38.55 3.73 -9.20
CA GLY A 4 -37.48 2.72 -9.34
C GLY A 4 -36.18 3.43 -8.94
N VAL A 5 -35.74 3.42 -7.68
CA VAL A 5 -35.16 2.32 -6.88
C VAL A 5 -33.85 1.81 -7.49
N LEU A 6 -32.80 1.90 -6.66
CA LEU A 6 -31.51 1.21 -6.69
C LEU A 6 -30.47 1.63 -7.76
N PHE A 7 -29.41 2.30 -7.29
CA PHE A 7 -28.03 2.04 -7.69
C PHE A 7 -27.20 2.08 -6.40
N THR A 8 -27.15 0.96 -5.69
CA THR A 8 -26.03 0.01 -5.71
C THR A 8 -24.78 0.63 -5.11
N ALA A 9 -24.59 0.33 -3.83
CA ALA A 9 -23.35 0.54 -3.11
C ALA A 9 -22.19 -0.10 -3.88
N LEU A 10 -21.24 0.71 -4.34
CA LEU A 10 -19.89 0.26 -4.66
C LEU A 10 -19.15 0.13 -3.34
N ILE A 11 -19.45 -0.95 -2.62
CA ILE A 11 -18.47 -1.53 -1.70
C ILE A 11 -17.49 -2.21 -2.63
N ALA A 12 -16.44 -1.48 -3.03
CA ALA A 12 -15.25 -2.12 -3.55
C ALA A 12 -14.73 -2.99 -2.41
N THR A 13 -14.98 -4.29 -2.54
CA THR A 13 -14.40 -5.30 -1.68
C THR A 13 -12.90 -5.11 -1.73
N VAL A 14 -12.33 -4.68 -0.61
CA VAL A 14 -10.90 -4.76 -0.34
C VAL A 14 -10.52 -6.19 -0.63
N LEU A 15 -9.82 -6.38 -1.75
CA LEU A 15 -9.24 -7.66 -2.09
C LEU A 15 -8.14 -7.87 -1.07
N PHE A 16 -8.46 -8.70 -0.07
CA PHE A 16 -7.48 -9.28 0.83
C PHE A 16 -6.42 -10.02 0.00
N THR A 17 -5.38 -9.33 -0.44
CA THR A 17 -4.13 -9.93 -0.91
C THR A 17 -3.20 -10.13 0.28
N GLY A 18 -3.72 -10.77 1.33
CA GLY A 18 -2.85 -11.53 2.21
C GLY A 18 -2.51 -12.84 1.50
N CYS A 19 -1.40 -12.88 0.76
CA CYS A 19 -0.56 -14.08 0.50
C CYS A 19 0.56 -13.71 -0.49
N SER A 20 1.80 -13.60 0.00
CA SER A 20 2.83 -14.65 -0.08
C SER A 20 3.46 -14.83 -1.46
N LYS A 21 4.67 -14.25 -1.58
CA LYS A 21 5.87 -14.90 -2.13
C LYS A 21 5.80 -15.40 -3.58
N ASP A 22 6.57 -14.71 -4.41
CA ASP A 22 7.03 -15.09 -5.75
C ASP A 22 5.98 -15.12 -6.89
N ASP A 23 6.45 -14.67 -8.05
CA ASP A 23 5.88 -14.72 -9.39
C ASP A 23 4.81 -13.68 -9.78
N ASP A 24 5.33 -12.67 -10.47
CA ASP A 24 4.80 -12.08 -11.71
C ASP A 24 3.28 -12.05 -11.92
N ASN A 25 2.74 -10.82 -11.92
CA ASN A 25 1.99 -10.22 -13.03
C ASN A 25 0.78 -9.38 -12.56
N GLY A 26 1.00 -8.07 -12.37
CA GLY A 26 -0.03 -7.05 -12.57
C GLY A 26 -0.39 -6.18 -11.37
N GLY A 27 0.21 -4.98 -11.31
CA GLY A 27 -0.36 -3.82 -10.61
C GLY A 27 0.38 -3.40 -9.34
N GLY A 28 1.28 -2.41 -9.47
CA GLY A 28 1.93 -1.73 -8.34
C GLY A 28 3.26 -2.34 -7.90
N SER A 29 4.28 -1.51 -7.73
CA SER A 29 5.55 -1.89 -7.12
C SER A 29 5.36 -1.92 -5.59
N CYS A 30 5.37 -3.10 -4.96
CA CYS A 30 5.37 -3.21 -3.49
C CYS A 30 6.80 -3.36 -2.95
N ARG A 31 7.09 -2.73 -1.81
CA ARG A 31 8.36 -2.78 -1.08
C ARG A 31 8.10 -2.97 0.40
N VAL A 32 8.87 -3.84 1.04
CA VAL A 32 8.79 -4.06 2.48
C VAL A 32 9.94 -3.31 3.13
N CYS A 33 9.60 -2.35 4.01
CA CYS A 33 10.58 -1.59 4.77
C CYS A 33 10.55 -2.02 6.23
N SER A 34 11.71 -2.43 6.74
CA SER A 34 11.90 -2.81 8.13
C SER A 34 12.73 -1.78 8.88
N ILE A 35 12.25 -1.32 10.03
CA ILE A 35 12.99 -0.41 10.91
C ILE A 35 13.23 -1.08 12.26
N GLU A 36 14.45 -0.97 12.78
CA GLU A 36 14.79 -1.41 14.14
C GLU A 36 14.98 -0.18 15.03
N LEU A 37 14.09 -0.01 16.02
CA LEU A 37 14.19 1.07 17.02
C LEU A 37 14.21 0.47 18.42
N LEU A 38 15.28 0.76 19.17
CA LEU A 38 15.46 0.32 20.57
C LEU A 38 15.31 -1.21 20.76
N GLY A 39 15.71 -1.99 19.75
CA GLY A 39 15.63 -3.46 19.76
C GLY A 39 14.25 -4.03 19.40
N VAL A 40 13.32 -3.19 18.93
CA VAL A 40 12.04 -3.62 18.35
C VAL A 40 12.11 -3.43 16.85
N ASN A 41 11.88 -4.52 16.10
CA ASN A 41 11.76 -4.49 14.65
C ASN A 41 10.29 -4.28 14.27
N THR A 42 10.04 -3.30 13.40
CA THR A 42 8.74 -3.04 12.80
C THR A 42 8.88 -3.14 11.28
N SER A 43 7.99 -3.89 10.65
CA SER A 43 7.94 -4.08 9.20
C SER A 43 6.67 -3.46 8.64
N THR A 44 6.82 -2.64 7.61
CA THR A 44 5.72 -2.01 6.88
C THR A 44 5.86 -2.31 5.40
N GLU A 45 4.80 -2.81 4.77
CA GLU A 45 4.74 -2.98 3.32
C GLU A 45 4.16 -1.72 2.69
N TYR A 46 4.82 -1.18 1.67
CA TYR A 46 4.39 -0.02 0.90
C TYR A 46 4.15 -0.44 -0.54
N CYS A 47 2.93 -0.26 -1.04
CA CYS A 47 2.54 -0.58 -2.40
C CYS A 47 2.15 0.67 -3.18
N ASP A 48 2.74 0.85 -4.37
CA ASP A 48 2.33 1.89 -5.31
C ASP A 48 0.97 1.58 -5.94
N ASN A 49 -0.01 2.48 -5.80
CA ASN A 49 -1.33 2.32 -6.41
C ASN A 49 -1.35 2.81 -7.88
N GLY A 50 -0.29 3.48 -8.35
CA GLY A 50 -0.16 3.97 -9.73
C GLY A 50 -1.00 5.21 -10.05
N ASP A 51 -1.66 5.80 -9.06
CA ASP A 51 -2.50 7.01 -9.17
C ASP A 51 -1.91 8.22 -8.43
N GLY A 52 -0.66 8.10 -7.96
CA GLY A 52 0.00 9.12 -7.11
C GLY A 52 -0.20 8.88 -5.62
N THR A 53 -0.84 7.78 -5.22
CA THR A 53 -0.95 7.34 -3.83
C THR A 53 -0.18 6.04 -3.60
N LEU A 54 0.12 5.75 -2.34
CA LEU A 54 0.59 4.45 -1.89
C LEU A 54 -0.31 3.88 -0.80
N THR A 55 -0.27 2.56 -0.63
CA THR A 55 -0.89 1.86 0.50
C THR A 55 0.21 1.35 1.42
N ALA A 56 0.15 1.71 2.71
CA ALA A 56 1.07 1.28 3.75
C ALA A 56 0.38 0.26 4.66
N THR A 57 0.95 -0.92 4.81
CA THR A 57 0.41 -2.03 5.60
C THR A 57 1.34 -2.36 6.76
N THR A 58 0.86 -2.20 8.00
CA THR A 58 1.61 -2.54 9.22
C THR A 58 0.71 -3.36 10.14
N ASP A 59 1.17 -4.53 10.58
CA ASP A 59 0.41 -5.45 11.45
C ASP A 59 -1.02 -5.78 10.93
N GLY A 60 -1.17 -5.83 9.60
CA GLY A 60 -2.46 -6.09 8.94
C GLY A 60 -3.44 -4.91 8.92
N GLN A 61 -3.00 -3.72 9.34
CA GLN A 61 -3.74 -2.47 9.15
C GLN A 61 -3.19 -1.74 7.93
N GLU A 62 -4.10 -1.28 7.07
CA GLU A 62 -3.78 -0.61 5.82
C GLU A 62 -4.16 0.86 5.90
N GLU A 63 -3.27 1.73 5.44
CA GLU A 63 -3.50 3.17 5.35
C GLU A 63 -3.08 3.66 3.94
N THR A 64 -3.95 4.39 3.26
CA THR A 64 -3.63 5.00 1.96
C THR A 64 -3.09 6.42 2.17
N VAL A 65 -1.97 6.72 1.51
CA VAL A 65 -1.25 7.99 1.64
C VAL A 65 -1.08 8.62 0.25
N ASP A 66 -1.47 9.90 0.11
CA ASP A 66 -1.18 10.71 -1.08
C ASP A 66 0.30 11.11 -1.06
N LEU A 67 1.01 10.92 -2.18
CA LEU A 67 2.41 11.28 -2.30
C LEU A 67 2.64 12.75 -2.64
N ASP A 68 1.59 13.56 -2.77
CA ASP A 68 1.67 15.00 -3.07
C ASP A 68 2.51 15.29 -4.34
N GLY A 69 2.43 14.39 -5.33
CA GLY A 69 3.19 14.48 -6.59
C GLY A 69 4.62 13.94 -6.52
N VAL A 70 5.06 13.37 -5.39
CA VAL A 70 6.30 12.61 -5.29
C VAL A 70 6.11 11.22 -5.91
N SER A 71 7.10 10.72 -6.64
CA SER A 71 7.06 9.34 -7.17
C SER A 71 7.27 8.32 -6.06
N PHE A 72 6.64 7.14 -6.16
CA PHE A 72 6.85 6.03 -5.23
C PHE A 72 8.33 5.70 -4.97
N ASP A 73 9.16 5.55 -6.02
CA ASP A 73 10.59 5.28 -5.86
C ASP A 73 11.31 6.36 -5.04
N THR A 74 10.98 7.64 -5.28
CA THR A 74 11.55 8.76 -4.50
C THR A 74 11.12 8.72 -3.03
N PHE A 75 9.88 8.30 -2.75
CA PHE A 75 9.42 8.10 -1.38
C PHE A 75 10.19 6.95 -0.70
N ILE A 76 10.28 5.78 -1.35
CA ILE A 76 11.00 4.62 -0.80
C ILE A 76 12.48 4.92 -0.59
N ASN A 77 13.15 5.56 -1.56
CA ASN A 77 14.56 5.93 -1.43
C ASN A 77 14.84 6.88 -0.26
N GLN A 78 13.88 7.75 0.09
CA GLN A 78 14.01 8.60 1.28
C GLN A 78 13.81 7.79 2.57
N LEU A 79 12.87 6.83 2.55
CA LEU A 79 12.61 5.98 3.70
C LEU A 79 13.78 5.01 3.98
N ASP A 80 14.47 4.56 2.93
CA ASP A 80 15.65 3.69 2.98
C ASP A 80 16.85 4.32 3.73
N VAL A 81 16.79 5.63 4.01
CA VAL A 81 17.78 6.33 4.86
C VAL A 81 17.64 5.94 6.34
N ILE A 82 16.46 5.51 6.77
CA ILE A 82 16.13 5.20 8.18
C ILE A 82 15.58 3.78 8.38
N ALA A 83 15.13 3.12 7.32
CA ALA A 83 14.63 1.75 7.30
C ALA A 83 15.38 0.95 6.23
N ASP A 84 15.32 -0.37 6.29
CA ASP A 84 15.83 -1.29 5.26
C ASP A 84 14.67 -1.70 4.34
N CYS A 85 14.63 -1.16 3.12
CA CYS A 85 13.55 -1.37 2.16
C CYS A 85 13.94 -2.34 1.04
N ASN A 86 13.26 -3.50 0.96
CA ASN A 86 13.51 -4.55 -0.03
C ASN A 86 12.25 -4.93 -0.84
#